data_AF-A0A356SFM6-F1
#
_entry.id   AF-A0A356SFM6-F1
#
_cell.length_a   1.000
_cell.length_b   1.000
_cell.length_c   1.000
_cell.angle_alpha   90.00
_cell.angle_beta   90.00
_cell.angle_gamma   90.00
#
_symmetry.space_group_name_H-M   'P 1'
#
loop_
_entity.id
_entity.type
_entity.pdbx_description
1 polymer ?
#
loop_
_entity_poly.entity_id
_entity_poly.type
_entity_poly.pdbx_seq_one_letter_code
_entity_poly.pdbx_strand_id
1 'polypeptide(L)'
;MNRGILTLSLTLLLAPAAFTVESRELRFPPLTDGRLVLSVDTHTHSVFSDGHVWPTVRVWEANKDRLDAVAITEHLEYQPHRADIPHPDRNRAFMLADTENRQGREQTDLLLILGAEITRKYAPTQSHPLSGFDN
;
A
#
# COMPACT_ATOMS: atom_id res chain seq x y z
N MET A 1 -16.76 -73.82 5.66
CA MET A 1 -16.03 -72.92 6.60
C MET A 1 -15.97 -71.53 5.99
N ASN A 2 -16.79 -70.62 6.53
CA ASN A 2 -16.83 -69.18 6.24
C ASN A 2 -15.47 -68.53 6.44
N ARG A 3 -15.04 -67.64 5.53
CA ARG A 3 -14.40 -66.34 5.84
C ARG A 3 -14.61 -65.35 4.69
N GLY A 4 -15.79 -64.73 4.63
CA GLY A 4 -15.99 -63.52 3.85
C GLY A 4 -15.37 -62.33 4.60
N ILE A 5 -14.32 -61.74 4.04
CA ILE A 5 -13.75 -60.48 4.54
C ILE A 5 -14.38 -59.36 3.72
N LEU A 6 -15.42 -58.75 4.27
CA LEU A 6 -15.99 -57.50 3.77
C LEU A 6 -15.09 -56.35 4.24
N THR A 7 -14.18 -55.89 3.38
CA THR A 7 -13.47 -54.63 3.58
C THR A 7 -14.41 -53.47 3.28
N LEU A 8 -14.86 -52.79 4.33
CA LEU A 8 -15.65 -51.56 4.23
C LEU A 8 -14.70 -50.39 3.96
N SER A 9 -14.51 -50.02 2.69
CA SER A 9 -13.74 -48.84 2.30
C SER A 9 -14.53 -47.57 2.60
N LEU A 10 -14.20 -46.88 3.69
CA LEU A 10 -14.77 -45.59 4.04
C LEU A 10 -14.06 -44.48 3.23
N THR A 11 -14.59 -44.16 2.04
CA THR A 11 -14.20 -42.96 1.31
C THR A 11 -14.76 -41.73 2.02
N LEU A 12 -13.90 -41.03 2.76
CA LEU A 12 -14.20 -39.72 3.33
C LEU A 12 -14.26 -38.71 2.18
N LEU A 13 -15.46 -38.30 1.77
CA LEU A 13 -15.66 -37.19 0.82
C LEU A 13 -15.24 -35.90 1.53
N LEU A 14 -14.00 -35.46 1.31
CA LEU A 14 -13.52 -34.16 1.75
C LEU A 14 -14.13 -33.10 0.82
N ALA A 15 -15.33 -32.60 1.15
CA ALA A 15 -15.87 -31.44 0.47
C ALA A 15 -14.94 -30.24 0.76
N PRO A 16 -14.35 -29.58 -0.24
CA PRO A 16 -13.64 -28.34 0.02
C PRO A 16 -14.67 -27.32 0.51
N ALA A 17 -14.55 -26.91 1.77
CA ALA A 17 -15.21 -25.70 2.21
C ALA A 17 -14.67 -24.58 1.32
N ALA A 18 -15.50 -24.06 0.42
CA ALA A 18 -15.18 -22.89 -0.37
C ALA A 18 -15.09 -21.71 0.60
N PHE A 19 -13.88 -21.46 1.12
CA PHE A 19 -13.58 -20.21 1.80
C PHE A 19 -13.66 -19.12 0.75
N THR A 20 -14.76 -18.37 0.74
CA THR A 20 -14.85 -17.14 -0.04
C THR A 20 -13.93 -16.13 0.63
N VAL A 21 -12.72 -15.95 0.11
CA VAL A 21 -11.92 -14.77 0.45
C VAL A 21 -12.71 -13.58 -0.06
N GLU A 22 -13.24 -12.78 0.85
CA GLU A 22 -13.89 -11.53 0.48
C GLU A 22 -12.87 -10.66 -0.27
N SER A 23 -13.16 -10.38 -1.54
CA SER A 23 -12.28 -9.59 -2.39
C SER A 23 -12.28 -8.15 -1.88
N ARG A 24 -11.11 -7.61 -1.53
CA ARG A 24 -10.92 -6.20 -1.16
C ARG A 24 -10.96 -5.24 -2.35
N GLU A 25 -11.15 -5.77 -3.55
CA GLU A 25 -11.07 -5.01 -4.79
C GLU A 25 -12.14 -3.92 -4.88
N LEU A 26 -11.69 -2.71 -5.19
CA LEU A 26 -12.55 -1.58 -5.54
C LEU A 26 -12.87 -1.62 -7.05
N ARG A 27 -14.10 -1.99 -7.43
CA ARG A 27 -14.58 -1.90 -8.81
C ARG A 27 -15.66 -0.84 -8.96
N PHE A 28 -15.38 0.17 -9.76
CA PHE A 28 -16.34 1.20 -10.12
C PHE A 28 -16.82 1.00 -11.56
N PRO A 29 -18.12 1.19 -11.85
CA PRO A 29 -18.59 1.21 -13.22
C PRO A 29 -18.00 2.43 -13.97
N PRO A 30 -17.83 2.35 -15.31
CA PRO A 30 -17.47 3.50 -16.10
C PRO A 30 -18.55 4.59 -15.99
N LEU A 31 -18.14 5.84 -16.19
CA LEU A 31 -19.06 6.97 -16.29
C LEU A 31 -19.95 6.82 -17.54
N THR A 32 -21.08 7.53 -17.56
CA THR A 32 -22.03 7.49 -18.68
C THR A 32 -21.44 7.97 -20.01
N ASP A 33 -20.37 8.75 -19.96
CA ASP A 33 -19.62 9.24 -21.13
C ASP A 33 -18.45 8.33 -21.54
N GLY A 34 -18.29 7.17 -20.90
CA GLY A 34 -17.27 6.17 -21.21
C GLY A 34 -15.92 6.38 -20.53
N ARG A 35 -15.75 7.40 -19.68
CA ARG A 35 -14.52 7.56 -18.87
C ARG A 35 -14.44 6.53 -17.74
N LEU A 36 -13.22 6.18 -17.36
CA LEU A 36 -12.94 5.27 -16.24
C LEU A 36 -12.83 6.04 -14.91
N VAL A 37 -13.27 5.40 -13.84
CA VAL A 37 -13.02 5.85 -12.47
C VAL A 37 -11.80 5.09 -11.98
N LEU A 38 -10.74 5.82 -11.61
CA LEU A 38 -9.51 5.24 -11.10
C LEU A 38 -9.49 5.32 -9.58
N SER A 39 -9.17 4.20 -8.93
CA SER A 39 -8.91 4.14 -7.50
C SER A 39 -7.43 4.40 -7.25
N VAL A 40 -7.13 5.47 -6.52
CA VAL A 40 -5.75 5.90 -6.30
C VAL A 40 -5.53 6.29 -4.85
N ASP A 41 -4.30 6.08 -4.37
CA ASP A 41 -3.81 6.68 -3.14
C ASP A 41 -2.69 7.67 -3.49
N THR A 42 -2.97 8.96 -3.32
CA THR A 42 -2.05 10.02 -3.74
C THR A 42 -1.13 10.49 -2.63
N HIS A 43 -1.17 9.88 -1.44
CA HIS A 43 -0.39 10.34 -0.29
C HIS A 43 -0.05 9.20 0.65
N THR A 44 1.17 8.66 0.54
CA THR A 44 1.65 7.60 1.42
C THR A 44 3.03 7.88 1.99
N HIS A 45 3.24 7.36 3.20
CA HIS A 45 4.52 7.42 3.91
C HIS A 45 5.02 6.03 4.26
N SER A 46 6.33 5.91 4.40
CA SER A 46 7.03 4.75 4.91
C SER A 46 7.95 5.14 6.07
N VAL A 47 8.72 4.18 6.57
CA VAL A 47 9.73 4.43 7.61
C VAL A 47 10.81 5.45 7.22
N PHE A 48 10.91 5.83 5.93
CA PHE A 48 11.84 6.85 5.45
C PHE A 48 11.45 8.28 5.86
N SER A 49 10.21 8.54 6.29
CA SER A 49 9.82 9.72 7.06
C SER A 49 9.28 9.35 8.44
N ASP A 50 7.98 9.21 8.53
CA ASP A 50 7.14 9.10 9.73
C ASP A 50 6.13 7.96 9.61
N GLY A 51 6.10 7.27 8.47
CA GLY A 51 5.35 6.05 8.29
C GLY A 51 5.96 4.89 9.06
N HIS A 52 5.20 3.81 9.19
CA HIS A 52 5.57 2.68 10.07
C HIS A 52 5.96 1.41 9.32
N VAL A 53 5.90 1.43 7.98
CA VAL A 53 6.14 0.25 7.12
C VAL A 53 7.25 0.50 6.12
N TRP A 54 7.89 -0.56 5.64
CA TRP A 54 8.86 -0.45 4.54
C TRP A 54 8.17 -0.05 3.23
N PRO A 55 8.80 0.73 2.32
CA PRO A 55 8.14 1.22 1.10
C PRO A 55 7.46 0.14 0.25
N THR A 56 8.02 -1.07 0.19
CA THR A 56 7.46 -2.20 -0.57
C THR A 56 6.09 -2.63 -0.06
N VAL A 57 5.79 -2.40 1.22
CA VAL A 57 4.48 -2.73 1.80
C VAL A 57 3.37 -1.88 1.17
N ARG A 58 3.65 -0.62 0.80
CA ARG A 58 2.68 0.23 0.10
C ARG A 58 2.30 -0.32 -1.27
N VAL A 59 3.25 -0.94 -1.96
CA VAL A 59 3.01 -1.65 -3.23
C VAL A 59 2.10 -2.85 -2.98
N TRP A 60 2.37 -3.65 -1.95
CA TRP A 60 1.56 -4.82 -1.62
C TRP A 60 0.14 -4.46 -1.19
N GLU A 61 -0.03 -3.41 -0.39
CA GLU A 61 -1.33 -2.87 0.00
C GLU A 61 -2.12 -2.42 -1.23
N ALA A 62 -1.50 -1.60 -2.09
CA ALA A 62 -2.11 -1.12 -3.32
C ALA A 62 -2.53 -2.26 -4.26
N ASN A 63 -1.70 -3.30 -4.42
CA ASN A 63 -2.04 -4.47 -5.23
C ASN A 63 -3.17 -5.30 -4.63
N LYS A 64 -3.16 -5.49 -3.30
CA LYS A 64 -4.18 -6.26 -2.59
C LYS A 64 -5.56 -5.60 -2.67
N ASP A 65 -5.59 -4.28 -2.61
CA ASP A 65 -6.81 -3.48 -2.72
C ASP A 65 -7.16 -3.15 -4.20
N ARG A 66 -6.26 -3.51 -5.13
CA ARG A 66 -6.33 -3.28 -6.58
C ARG A 66 -6.52 -1.80 -6.94
N LEU A 67 -5.66 -0.96 -6.38
CA LEU A 67 -5.54 0.42 -6.81
C LEU A 67 -4.93 0.50 -8.21
N ASP A 68 -5.33 1.52 -8.97
CA ASP A 68 -4.76 1.84 -10.28
C ASP A 68 -3.43 2.60 -10.14
N ALA A 69 -3.28 3.40 -9.07
CA ALA A 69 -2.05 4.12 -8.80
C ALA A 69 -1.81 4.37 -7.30
N VAL A 70 -0.53 4.46 -6.93
CA VAL A 70 -0.09 4.91 -5.60
C VAL A 70 1.08 5.87 -5.70
N ALA A 71 1.05 6.94 -4.91
CA ALA A 71 2.15 7.89 -4.80
C ALA A 71 2.97 7.65 -3.53
N ILE A 72 4.30 7.60 -3.68
CA ILE A 72 5.24 7.56 -2.56
C ILE A 72 5.64 9.00 -2.25
N THR A 73 5.25 9.52 -1.09
CA THR A 73 5.30 10.96 -0.77
C THR A 73 5.93 11.22 0.60
N GLU A 74 7.14 10.70 0.83
CA GLU A 74 7.87 10.94 2.08
C GLU A 74 8.00 12.44 2.39
N HIS A 75 8.00 12.80 3.68
CA HIS A 75 8.28 14.17 4.09
C HIS A 75 9.72 14.57 3.76
N LEU A 76 9.89 15.78 3.22
CA LEU A 76 11.22 16.36 3.02
C LEU A 76 11.80 16.93 4.33
N GLU A 77 10.97 17.61 5.11
CA GLU A 77 11.39 18.33 6.32
C GLU A 77 11.29 17.48 7.60
N TYR A 78 10.28 16.61 7.72
CA TYR A 78 9.97 15.88 8.94
C TYR A 78 10.36 14.39 8.85
N GLN A 79 11.48 14.02 9.47
CA GLN A 79 11.98 12.63 9.47
C GLN A 79 12.32 12.19 10.89
N PRO A 80 11.33 11.81 11.70
CA PRO A 80 11.55 11.37 13.08
C PRO A 80 12.48 10.15 13.18
N HIS A 81 12.48 9.28 12.18
CA HIS A 81 13.30 8.06 12.17
C HIS A 81 14.75 8.28 11.68
N ARG A 82 15.17 9.52 11.38
CA ARG A 82 16.45 9.80 10.71
C ARG A 82 17.69 9.28 11.44
N ALA A 83 17.62 9.16 12.77
CA ALA A 83 18.73 8.64 13.58
C ALA A 83 19.00 7.16 13.30
N ASP A 84 17.95 6.38 13.08
CA ASP A 84 18.03 4.92 12.83
C ASP A 84 17.98 4.57 11.35
N ILE A 85 17.25 5.37 10.54
CA ILE A 85 17.09 5.21 9.10
C ILE A 85 17.51 6.50 8.41
N PRO A 86 18.81 6.65 8.09
CA PRO A 86 19.30 7.79 7.34
C PRO A 86 18.66 7.83 5.96
N HIS A 87 18.09 8.97 5.59
CA HIS A 87 17.45 9.19 4.30
C HIS A 87 18.20 10.26 3.48
N PRO A 88 19.50 10.08 3.11
CA PRO A 88 20.26 11.13 2.41
C PRO A 88 19.73 11.40 0.99
N ASP A 89 19.28 10.35 0.29
CA ASP A 89 18.66 10.42 -1.03
C ASP A 89 17.14 10.37 -0.90
N ARG A 90 16.47 11.47 -1.26
CA ARG A 90 15.01 11.67 -1.12
C ARG A 90 14.18 10.81 -2.05
N ASN A 91 14.80 10.16 -3.04
CA ASN A 91 14.12 9.26 -3.96
C ASN A 91 14.22 7.79 -3.51
N ARG A 92 14.89 7.50 -2.39
CA ARG A 92 15.22 6.12 -2.01
C ARG A 92 13.99 5.27 -1.75
N ALA A 93 12.99 5.80 -1.06
CA ALA A 93 11.73 5.10 -0.81
C ALA A 93 11.03 4.72 -2.12
N PHE A 94 10.94 5.66 -3.06
CA PHE A 94 10.36 5.42 -4.39
C PHE A 94 11.13 4.36 -5.17
N MET A 95 12.47 4.42 -5.22
CA MET A 95 13.26 3.43 -5.97
C MET A 95 13.07 2.00 -5.44
N LEU A 96 12.94 1.84 -4.12
CA LEU A 96 12.64 0.55 -3.50
C LEU A 96 11.24 0.06 -3.87
N ALA A 97 10.25 0.94 -3.83
CA ALA A 97 8.88 0.63 -4.22
C ALA A 97 8.77 0.31 -5.72
N ASP A 98 9.44 1.08 -6.60
CA ASP A 98 9.48 0.84 -8.05
C ASP A 98 10.16 -0.49 -8.40
N THR A 99 11.24 -0.83 -7.69
CA THR A 99 11.89 -2.14 -7.85
C THR A 99 10.92 -3.26 -7.47
N GLU A 100 10.20 -3.15 -6.35
CA GLU A 100 9.19 -4.15 -5.97
C GLU A 100 8.04 -4.20 -6.98
N ASN A 101 7.55 -3.06 -7.46
CA ASN A 101 6.46 -3.04 -8.43
C ASN A 101 6.83 -3.74 -9.76
N ARG A 102 8.10 -3.60 -10.18
CA ARG A 102 8.59 -4.17 -11.46
C ARG A 102 9.08 -5.62 -11.34
N GLN A 103 9.70 -5.96 -10.22
CA GLN A 103 10.50 -7.19 -10.05
C GLN A 103 10.12 -7.99 -8.80
N GLY A 104 9.12 -7.52 -8.05
CA GLY A 104 8.73 -8.09 -6.77
C GLY A 104 7.81 -9.30 -6.89
N ARG A 105 7.08 -9.54 -5.81
CA ARG A 105 6.26 -10.75 -5.63
C ARG A 105 5.01 -10.77 -6.51
N GLU A 106 4.47 -9.58 -6.79
CA GLU A 106 3.25 -9.40 -7.55
C GLU A 106 3.54 -8.41 -8.68
N GLN A 107 3.36 -8.87 -9.91
CA GLN A 107 3.43 -8.00 -11.08
C GLN A 107 2.01 -7.60 -11.45
N THR A 108 1.70 -6.32 -11.31
CA THR A 108 0.40 -5.72 -11.61
C THR A 108 0.59 -4.52 -12.54
N ASP A 109 -0.51 -3.98 -13.05
CA ASP A 109 -0.50 -2.73 -13.82
C ASP A 109 -0.51 -1.47 -12.92
N LEU A 110 -0.15 -1.62 -11.64
CA LEU A 110 -0.13 -0.52 -10.66
C LEU A 110 0.83 0.58 -11.12
N LEU A 111 0.30 1.79 -11.27
CA LEU A 111 1.10 2.97 -11.56
C LEU A 111 1.72 3.53 -10.27
N LEU A 112 3.05 3.45 -10.17
CA LEU A 112 3.79 4.11 -9.10
C LEU A 112 4.16 5.54 -9.48
N ILE A 113 3.83 6.49 -8.60
CA ILE A 113 4.09 7.92 -8.78
C ILE A 113 5.19 8.36 -7.80
N LEU A 114 6.26 8.94 -8.35
CA LEU A 114 7.28 9.61 -7.55
C LEU A 114 6.73 10.94 -7.04
N GLY A 115 6.67 11.11 -5.73
CA GLY A 115 6.28 12.36 -5.09
C GLY A 115 7.09 12.65 -3.84
N ALA A 116 6.73 13.73 -3.16
CA ALA A 116 7.27 14.13 -1.87
C ALA A 116 6.24 15.03 -1.18
N GLU A 117 6.15 14.95 0.14
CA GLU A 117 5.37 15.91 0.91
C GLU A 117 6.27 17.07 1.38
N ILE A 118 5.89 18.29 1.02
CA ILE A 118 6.49 19.52 1.54
C ILE A 118 5.75 19.89 2.82
N THR A 119 6.38 19.67 3.96
CA THR A 119 5.76 19.84 5.27
C THR A 119 6.27 21.11 5.93
N ARG A 120 5.38 22.10 6.01
CA ARG A 120 5.65 23.40 6.61
C ARG A 120 4.73 23.59 7.81
N LYS A 121 5.24 24.18 8.89
CA LYS A 121 4.38 24.75 9.94
C LYS A 121 3.59 25.92 9.31
N TYR A 122 2.26 25.86 9.27
CA TYR A 122 1.39 26.83 8.56
C TYR A 122 1.53 28.27 9.12
N ALA A 123 1.30 29.37 8.38
CA ALA A 123 0.51 29.58 7.15
C ALA A 123 1.08 30.65 6.19
N PRO A 124 0.72 30.65 4.87
CA PRO A 124 0.90 31.79 3.97
C PRO A 124 -0.24 32.81 4.19
N THR A 125 -0.26 33.46 5.35
CA THR A 125 -1.10 34.65 5.56
C THR A 125 -0.25 35.72 6.21
N GLN A 126 -0.37 36.92 5.67
CA GLN A 126 0.36 38.13 6.03
C GLN A 126 0.66 38.22 7.53
N SER A 127 1.92 38.54 7.83
CA SER A 127 2.42 38.80 9.17
C SER A 127 1.60 39.90 9.86
N HIS A 128 0.88 39.53 10.91
CA HIS A 128 0.77 40.38 12.09
C HIS A 128 1.43 39.62 13.25
N PRO A 129 2.49 40.16 13.87
CA PRO A 129 3.15 39.48 14.97
C PRO A 129 2.28 39.69 16.21
N LEU A 130 1.64 38.63 16.69
CA LEU A 130 1.21 38.57 18.08
C LEU A 130 1.91 37.37 18.72
N SER A 131 2.86 37.73 19.57
CA SER A 131 3.53 36.95 20.60
C SER A 131 2.70 35.78 21.15
N GLY A 132 3.33 34.62 21.33
CA GLY A 132 2.80 33.64 22.27
C GLY A 132 3.43 32.25 22.23
N PHE A 133 4.51 32.11 23.00
CA PHE A 133 4.91 30.91 23.76
C PHE A 133 5.25 29.62 23.00
N ASP A 134 6.58 29.42 22.86
CA ASP A 134 7.21 28.11 22.90
C ASP A 134 6.93 27.42 24.24
N ASN A 135 6.65 26.12 24.19
CA ASN A 135 6.85 25.16 25.28
C ASN A 135 7.56 23.93 24.69
#